data_AF-A0A537Y4J1-F1
#
_entry.id   AF-A0A537Y4J1-F1
#
_cell.length_a   1.000
_cell.length_b   1.000
_cell.length_c   1.000
_cell.angle_alpha   90.00
_cell.angle_beta   90.00
_cell.angle_gamma   90.00
#
_symmetry.space_group_name_H-M   'P 1'
#
loop_
_entity.id
_entity.type
_entity.pdbx_description
1 polymer ?
#
loop_
_entity_poly.entity_id
_entity_poly.type
_entity_poly.pdbx_seq_one_letter_code
_entity_poly.pdbx_strand_id
1 'polypeptide(L)'
;MDLYTLTSEPALRAPVLVTAFDGWVDAAAAATTAANQIAEEGEQIARFNGDLLIDYRARRPVLDIVDGELKSLAWAEITVLAARAGERDLLVLTGPEPDFRWRELSDAVYELCV
;
A
#
# COMPACT_ATOMS: atom_id res chain seq x y z
N MET A 1 -10.72 16.23 -0.40
CA MET A 1 -10.23 15.11 -1.21
C MET A 1 -9.97 13.99 -0.25
N ASP A 2 -10.56 12.83 -0.50
CA ASP A 2 -10.52 11.72 0.45
C ASP A 2 -9.10 11.14 0.52
N LEU A 3 -8.73 10.64 1.70
CA LEU A 3 -7.38 10.13 1.94
C LEU A 3 -7.17 8.76 1.27
N TYR A 4 -8.23 7.99 1.08
CA TYR A 4 -8.23 6.71 0.39
C TYR A 4 -9.57 6.47 -0.31
N THR A 5 -9.56 5.51 -1.23
CA THR A 5 -10.75 4.98 -1.88
C THR A 5 -10.85 3.49 -1.58
N LEU A 6 -12.06 3.02 -1.24
CA LEU A 6 -12.35 1.60 -1.14
C LEU A 6 -12.57 0.99 -2.53
N THR A 7 -11.90 -0.12 -2.81
CA THR A 7 -12.07 -0.88 -4.05
C THR A 7 -12.93 -2.13 -3.86
N SER A 8 -12.97 -2.67 -2.64
CA SER A 8 -13.89 -3.74 -2.25
C SER A 8 -14.04 -3.82 -0.73
N GLU A 9 -15.07 -4.53 -0.27
CA GLU A 9 -15.40 -4.72 1.15
C GLU A 9 -15.63 -6.21 1.45
N PRO A 10 -14.57 -7.03 1.53
CA PRO A 10 -14.70 -8.45 1.82
C PRO A 10 -15.14 -8.66 3.29
N ALA A 11 -15.90 -9.73 3.52
CA ALA A 11 -16.28 -10.13 4.86
C ALA A 11 -15.09 -10.82 5.57
N LEU A 12 -14.31 -10.06 6.34
CA LEU A 12 -13.17 -10.55 7.11
C LEU A 12 -13.56 -10.89 8.55
N ARG A 13 -12.93 -11.92 9.13
CA ARG A 13 -13.19 -12.34 10.51
C ARG A 13 -11.96 -12.12 11.38
N ALA A 14 -12.02 -11.07 12.21
CA ALA A 14 -10.95 -10.68 13.13
C ALA A 14 -9.58 -10.65 12.43
N PRO A 15 -9.43 -9.85 11.35
CA PRO A 15 -8.21 -9.86 10.56
C PRO A 15 -7.03 -9.32 11.37
N VAL A 16 -5.83 -9.78 11.02
CA VAL A 16 -4.58 -9.20 11.53
C VAL A 16 -4.01 -8.27 10.46
N LEU A 17 -3.66 -7.04 10.84
CA LEU A 17 -2.95 -6.11 9.98
C LEU A 17 -1.45 -6.43 9.98
N VAL A 18 -0.89 -6.64 8.79
CA VAL A 18 0.54 -6.72 8.50
C VAL A 18 0.92 -5.46 7.74
N THR A 19 1.88 -4.69 8.25
CA THR A 19 2.33 -3.43 7.62
C THR A 19 3.79 -3.52 7.23
N ALA A 20 4.13 -3.17 5.99
CA ALA A 20 5.50 -3.02 5.55
C ALA A 20 5.64 -1.83 4.60
N PHE A 21 6.41 -0.82 5.02
CA PHE A 21 6.67 0.36 4.20
C PHE A 21 8.05 0.30 3.57
N ASP A 22 8.13 0.72 2.31
CA ASP A 22 9.39 1.05 1.64
C ASP A 22 9.84 2.44 2.06
N GLY A 23 10.92 2.54 2.83
CA GLY A 23 11.38 3.79 3.41
C GLY A 23 12.62 3.63 4.28
N TRP A 24 12.53 4.10 5.53
CA TRP A 24 13.71 4.27 6.36
C TRP A 24 14.39 2.96 6.79
N VAL A 25 13.63 1.93 7.18
CA VAL A 25 14.19 0.66 7.68
C VAL A 25 13.54 -0.52 6.96
N ASP A 26 14.12 -0.90 5.82
CA ASP A 26 13.81 -2.17 5.15
C ASP A 26 15.06 -2.75 4.44
N ALA A 27 16.01 -3.22 5.24
CA ALA A 27 17.29 -3.73 4.71
C ALA A 27 17.05 -4.91 3.76
N ALA A 28 17.62 -4.83 2.56
CA ALA A 28 17.42 -5.81 1.49
C ALA A 28 15.94 -6.05 1.12
N ALA A 29 15.06 -5.06 1.34
CA ALA A 29 13.62 -5.18 1.11
C ALA A 29 12.98 -6.36 1.86
N ALA A 30 13.53 -6.76 3.00
CA ALA A 30 13.10 -7.97 3.71
C ALA A 30 11.62 -7.93 4.12
N ALA A 31 11.17 -6.82 4.72
CA ALA A 31 9.81 -6.66 5.20
C ALA A 31 8.83 -6.49 4.03
N THR A 32 9.13 -5.63 3.06
CA THR A 32 8.26 -5.42 1.89
C THR A 32 8.15 -6.67 1.02
N THR A 33 9.25 -7.40 0.80
CA THR A 33 9.21 -8.67 0.06
C THR A 33 8.34 -9.71 0.76
N ALA A 34 8.48 -9.85 2.08
CA ALA A 34 7.66 -10.78 2.85
C ALA A 34 6.17 -10.41 2.83
N ALA A 35 5.84 -9.12 3.00
CA ALA A 35 4.46 -8.65 2.95
C ALA A 35 3.84 -8.86 1.55
N ASN A 36 4.58 -8.54 0.49
CA ASN A 36 4.14 -8.77 -0.88
C ASN A 36 3.93 -10.27 -1.17
N GLN A 37 4.79 -11.15 -0.65
CA GLN A 37 4.60 -12.60 -0.79
C GLN A 37 3.34 -13.10 -0.06
N ILE A 38 3.05 -12.55 1.12
CA ILE A 38 1.81 -12.89 1.86
C ILE A 38 0.57 -12.42 1.08
N ALA A 39 0.65 -11.28 0.40
CA ALA A 39 -0.46 -10.66 -0.32
C ALA A 39 -0.54 -11.04 -1.81
N GLU A 40 0.28 -11.99 -2.30
CA GLU A 40 0.42 -12.28 -3.74
C GLU A 40 -0.91 -12.63 -4.43
N GLU A 41 -1.78 -13.36 -3.74
CA GLU A 41 -3.15 -13.71 -4.20
C GLU A 41 -4.24 -12.86 -3.52
N GLY A 42 -3.84 -11.77 -2.85
CA GLY A 42 -4.73 -10.90 -2.09
C GLY A 42 -5.61 -10.02 -2.99
N GLU A 43 -6.75 -9.63 -2.44
CA GLU A 43 -7.68 -8.70 -3.07
C GLU A 43 -7.42 -7.28 -2.57
N GLN A 44 -7.18 -6.32 -3.45
CA GLN A 44 -7.04 -4.92 -3.03
C GLN A 44 -8.37 -4.37 -2.53
N ILE A 45 -8.41 -3.91 -1.27
CA ILE A 45 -9.62 -3.37 -0.64
C ILE A 45 -9.58 -1.85 -0.52
N ALA A 46 -8.38 -1.27 -0.42
CA ALA A 46 -8.22 0.17 -0.30
C ALA A 46 -6.95 0.65 -1.00
N ARG A 47 -7.01 1.87 -1.51
CA ARG A 47 -5.88 2.59 -2.09
C ARG A 47 -5.85 4.01 -1.54
N PHE A 48 -4.72 4.39 -0.96
CA PHE A 48 -4.50 5.74 -0.46
C PHE A 48 -4.10 6.71 -1.57
N ASN A 49 -4.41 7.98 -1.35
CA ASN A 49 -4.14 9.06 -2.27
C ASN A 49 -2.70 9.57 -2.14
N GLY A 50 -1.84 9.15 -3.07
CA GLY A 50 -0.43 9.54 -3.12
C GLY A 50 -0.21 11.05 -3.18
N ASP A 51 -1.10 11.82 -3.82
CA ASP A 51 -0.97 13.28 -3.95
C ASP A 51 -1.05 14.01 -2.61
N LEU A 52 -1.65 13.36 -1.60
CA LEU A 52 -1.78 13.88 -0.25
C LEU A 52 -0.66 13.39 0.68
N LEU A 53 0.01 12.29 0.34
CA LEU A 53 0.86 11.53 1.24
C LEU A 53 2.33 11.46 0.82
N ILE A 54 2.66 11.60 -0.47
CA ILE A 54 3.99 11.32 -1.02
C ILE A 54 4.62 12.59 -1.59
N ASP A 55 5.90 12.84 -1.26
CA ASP A 55 6.73 13.83 -1.96
C ASP A 55 7.29 13.22 -3.24
N TYR A 56 6.64 13.48 -4.37
CA TYR A 56 7.07 12.96 -5.68
C TYR A 56 8.42 13.50 -6.17
N ARG A 57 9.02 14.49 -5.51
CA ARG A 57 10.41 14.90 -5.81
C ARG A 57 11.43 14.00 -5.10
N ALA A 58 11.08 13.50 -3.92
CA ALA A 58 11.86 12.51 -3.19
C ALA A 58 11.68 11.11 -3.80
N ARG A 59 10.44 10.76 -4.15
CA ARG A 59 10.05 9.48 -4.75
C ARG A 59 9.43 9.71 -6.12
N ARG A 60 10.29 9.82 -7.13
CA ARG A 60 9.86 10.10 -8.50
C ARG A 60 9.07 8.91 -9.07
N PRO A 61 7.94 9.15 -9.75
CA PRO A 61 7.26 8.12 -10.53
C PRO A 61 8.21 7.48 -11.54
N VAL A 62 8.03 6.19 -11.77
CA VAL A 62 8.84 5.44 -12.74
C VAL A 62 8.22 5.61 -14.12
N LEU A 63 9.01 6.06 -15.08
CA LEU A 63 8.62 6.18 -16.48
C LEU A 63 9.24 5.04 -17.27
N ASP A 64 8.43 4.38 -18.08
CA ASP A 64 8.89 3.44 -19.10
C ASP A 64 8.77 4.10 -20.48
N ILE A 65 9.92 4.29 -21.16
CA ILE A 65 10.01 4.96 -22.45
C ILE A 65 10.62 3.98 -23.45
N VAL A 66 9.89 3.67 -24.52
CA VAL A 66 10.31 2.75 -25.58
C VAL A 66 10.14 3.45 -26.92
N ASP A 67 11.20 3.45 -27.73
CA ASP A 67 11.26 4.11 -29.05
C ASP A 67 10.91 5.61 -29.01
N GLY A 68 11.24 6.28 -27.90
CA GLY A 68 10.96 7.72 -27.71
C GLY A 68 9.53 8.03 -27.28
N GLU A 69 8.69 7.03 -27.06
CA GLU A 69 7.32 7.18 -26.57
C GLU A 69 7.20 6.72 -25.12
N LEU A 70 6.44 7.48 -24.32
CA LEU A 70 6.05 7.06 -22.98
C LEU A 70 5.07 5.87 -23.08
N LYS A 71 5.50 4.69 -22.64
CA LYS A 71 4.68 3.48 -22.61
C LYS A 71 3.91 3.34 -21.31
N SER A 72 4.55 3.63 -20.18
CA SER A 72 3.87 3.61 -18.89
C SER A 72 4.45 4.64 -17.91
N LEU A 73 3.61 5.02 -16.95
CA LEU A 73 3.94 5.88 -15.83
C LEU A 73 3.39 5.21 -14.58
N ALA A 74 4.27 4.75 -13.70
CA ALA A 74 3.91 4.13 -12.44
C ALA A 74 4.12 5.11 -11.29
N TRP A 75 3.02 5.48 -10.64
CA TRP A 75 3.05 6.24 -9.39
C TRP A 75 3.27 5.27 -8.23
N ALA A 76 3.95 5.75 -7.18
CA ALA A 76 4.04 4.97 -5.96
C ALA A 76 2.67 4.98 -5.26
N GLU A 77 2.25 3.83 -4.74
CA GLU A 77 0.93 3.63 -4.17
C GLU A 77 1.05 3.03 -2.77
N ILE A 78 0.23 3.51 -1.85
CA ILE A 78 0.02 2.87 -0.55
C ILE A 78 -1.33 2.16 -0.63
N THR A 79 -1.33 0.84 -0.49
CA THR A 79 -2.51 0.00 -0.70
C THR A 79 -2.73 -0.94 0.47
N VAL A 80 -3.99 -1.36 0.64
CA VAL A 80 -4.36 -2.43 1.58
C VAL A 80 -4.96 -3.57 0.79
N LEU A 81 -4.39 -4.75 0.93
CA LEU A 81 -4.90 -5.99 0.35
C LEU A 81 -5.48 -6.87 1.47
N ALA A 82 -6.65 -7.45 1.23
CA ALA A 82 -7.17 -8.56 2.01
C ALA A 82 -6.56 -9.87 1.50
N ALA A 83 -5.91 -10.61 2.39
CA ALA A 83 -5.27 -11.89 2.09
C ALA A 83 -5.65 -12.94 3.13
N ARG A 84 -5.20 -14.18 2.94
CA ARG A 84 -5.46 -15.26 3.87
C ARG A 84 -4.22 -16.11 4.11
N ALA A 85 -3.93 -16.39 5.39
CA ALA A 85 -2.90 -17.32 5.80
C ALA A 85 -3.53 -18.45 6.62
N GLY A 86 -3.75 -19.60 5.98
CA GLY A 86 -4.46 -20.72 6.58
C GLY A 86 -5.91 -20.37 6.93
N GLU A 87 -6.23 -20.30 8.23
CA GLU A 87 -7.57 -19.94 8.73
C GLU A 87 -7.72 -18.47 9.14
N ARG A 88 -6.63 -17.68 9.05
CA ARG A 88 -6.62 -16.27 9.43
C ARG A 88 -6.75 -15.37 8.22
N ASP A 89 -7.70 -14.44 8.33
CA ASP A 89 -7.82 -13.32 7.40
C ASP A 89 -6.76 -12.28 7.78
N LEU A 90 -6.15 -11.69 6.77
CA LEU A 90 -5.09 -10.70 6.91
C LEU A 90 -5.46 -9.45 6.13
N LEU A 91 -5.08 -8.31 6.68
CA LEU A 91 -4.96 -7.07 5.93
C LEU A 91 -3.47 -6.81 5.75
N VAL A 92 -3.05 -6.51 4.53
CA VAL A 92 -1.65 -6.26 4.20
C VAL A 92 -1.53 -4.86 3.63
N LEU A 93 -0.96 -3.96 4.42
CA LEU A 93 -0.69 -2.57 4.05
C LEU A 93 0.75 -2.46 3.56
N THR A 94 0.92 -2.09 2.28
CA THR A 94 2.23 -1.92 1.66
C THR A 94 2.28 -0.64 0.82
N GLY A 95 3.49 -0.18 0.53
CA GLY A 95 3.75 1.04 -0.24
C GLY A 95 4.91 1.85 0.33
N PRO A 96 5.20 3.04 -0.21
CA PRO A 96 6.17 3.94 0.42
C PRO A 96 5.68 4.40 1.79
N GLU A 97 6.61 4.60 2.71
CA GLU A 97 6.33 5.35 3.95
C GLU A 97 5.82 6.76 3.59
N PRO A 98 4.72 7.25 4.21
CA PRO A 98 4.18 8.57 3.88
C PRO A 98 5.18 9.67 4.22
N ASP A 99 5.32 10.66 3.35
CA ASP A 99 6.09 11.88 3.63
C ASP A 99 5.23 12.90 4.42
N PHE A 100 3.90 12.86 4.25
CA PHE A 100 2.96 13.81 4.83
C PHE A 100 1.79 13.13 5.57
N ARG A 101 1.07 13.91 6.39
CA ARG A 101 -0.23 13.53 7.02
C ARG A 101 -0.24 12.20 7.81
N TRP A 102 0.85 11.89 8.52
CA TRP A 102 1.02 10.65 9.28
C TRP A 102 -0.15 10.30 10.23
N ARG A 103 -0.70 11.31 10.92
CA ARG A 103 -1.83 11.12 11.84
C ARG A 103 -3.09 10.71 11.10
N GLU A 104 -3.41 11.41 10.00
CA GLU A 104 -4.57 11.08 9.17
C GLU A 104 -4.43 9.69 8.56
N LEU A 105 -3.23 9.29 8.10
CA LEU A 105 -2.99 7.93 7.62
C LEU A 105 -3.25 6.89 8.72
N SER A 106 -2.73 7.13 9.93
CA SER A 106 -2.86 6.21 11.05
C SER A 106 -4.32 6.02 11.47
N ASP A 107 -5.08 7.11 11.54
CA ASP A 107 -6.52 7.09 11.84
C ASP A 107 -7.29 6.33 10.75
N ALA A 108 -7.01 6.59 9.47
CA ALA A 108 -7.65 5.89 8.36
C ALA A 108 -7.31 4.39 8.31
N VAL A 109 -6.05 4.01 8.59
CA VAL A 109 -5.65 2.60 8.70
C VAL A 109 -6.37 1.92 9.86
N TYR A 110 -6.52 2.62 11.01
CA TYR A 110 -7.30 2.10 12.13
C TYR A 110 -8.76 1.86 11.72
N GLU A 111 -9.41 2.83 11.08
CA GLU A 111 -10.80 2.72 10.60
C GLU A 111 -11.00 1.55 9.62
N LEU A 112 -10.02 1.27 8.75
CA LEU A 112 -10.05 0.12 7.84
C LEU A 112 -9.94 -1.25 8.53
N CYS A 113 -9.48 -1.28 9.78
CA CYS A 113 -9.19 -2.52 10.52
C CYS A 113 -10.25 -2.87 11.58
N VAL A 114 -11.29 -2.03 11.76
CA VAL A 114 -12.38 -2.26 12.74
C VAL A 114 -13.62 -2.82 12.05
#